data_AF-A0A8B0SLW8-F1
#
_entry.id   AF-A0A8B0SLW8-F1
#
_cell.length_a   1.000
_cell.length_b   1.000
_cell.length_c   1.000
_cell.angle_alpha   90.00
_cell.angle_beta   90.00
_cell.angle_gamma   90.00
#
_symmetry.space_group_name_H-M   'P 1'
#
loop_
_entity.id
_entity.type
_entity.pdbx_description
1 polymer ?
#
loop_
_entity_poly.entity_id
_entity_poly.type
_entity_poly.pdbx_seq_one_letter_code
_entity_poly.pdbx_strand_id
1 'polypeptide(L)'
;MLAAVLHGKAGRISIDGEDQSWREVFRQREDLLTATIFGRFPYLSEQGERDFLNIFLPKEHVDELGDYQETIFWSKLKGIKERRHVEPDVIISYENALILIEVKPPFAGQQNPDQWRNEITALLKDDEWDKPEKIYFISLGGNSKINQSILQEVEQEYADEEILISLKSLSWETLQHGIAILHDNTTSRDSRVYIDWLSSLALFGLTERPRPFSDMLKMAKQAKLNISKMQSTSLSIKKAEDKQVDNCFYPLFKAAIQSKLRIDLWRK
;
A
#
# COMPACT_ATOMS: atom_id res chain seq x y z
N MET A 1 9.96 -6.20 15.72
CA MET A 1 9.40 -7.53 15.42
C MET A 1 9.56 -7.93 13.95
N LEU A 2 9.06 -7.14 12.99
CA LEU A 2 9.11 -7.46 11.55
C LEU A 2 10.49 -7.95 11.07
N ALA A 3 11.58 -7.27 11.44
CA ALA A 3 12.95 -7.69 11.10
C ALA A 3 13.27 -9.14 11.54
N ALA A 4 12.86 -9.55 12.75
CA ALA A 4 13.05 -10.92 13.22
C ALA A 4 12.25 -11.93 12.38
N VAL A 5 11.03 -11.58 11.96
CA VAL A 5 10.21 -12.42 11.08
C VAL A 5 10.83 -12.50 9.68
N LEU A 6 11.25 -11.38 9.12
CA LEU A 6 11.91 -11.29 7.80
C LEU A 6 13.22 -12.09 7.74
N HIS A 7 13.99 -12.13 8.82
CA HIS A 7 15.24 -12.89 8.90
C HIS A 7 15.10 -14.30 9.47
N GLY A 8 13.87 -14.77 9.74
CA GLY A 8 13.63 -16.12 10.27
C GLY A 8 14.15 -16.33 11.70
N LYS A 9 14.36 -15.23 12.44
CA LYS A 9 14.83 -15.21 13.83
C LYS A 9 13.70 -15.16 14.86
N ALA A 10 12.46 -14.97 14.42
CA ALA A 10 11.28 -14.98 15.29
C ALA A 10 10.94 -16.38 15.85
N GLY A 11 11.50 -17.46 15.29
CA GLY A 11 11.24 -18.83 15.74
C GLY A 11 9.93 -19.41 15.19
N ARG A 12 9.39 -20.37 15.92
CA ARG A 12 8.15 -21.11 15.61
C ARG A 12 7.19 -21.05 16.78
N ILE A 13 5.90 -21.18 16.51
CA ILE A 13 4.82 -21.24 17.48
C ILE A 13 3.86 -22.38 17.11
N SER A 14 3.22 -22.96 18.12
CA SER A 14 2.18 -23.98 17.91
C SER A 14 0.82 -23.29 17.88
N ILE A 15 0.09 -23.44 16.77
CA ILE A 15 -1.28 -22.95 16.59
C ILE A 15 -2.13 -24.17 16.24
N ASP A 16 -3.18 -24.43 17.03
CA ASP A 16 -4.09 -25.58 16.85
C ASP A 16 -3.37 -26.94 16.76
N GLY A 17 -2.23 -27.07 17.46
CA GLY A 17 -1.41 -28.28 17.48
C GLY A 17 -0.44 -28.41 16.30
N GLU A 18 -0.44 -27.47 15.35
CA GLU A 18 0.52 -27.42 14.25
C GLU A 18 1.65 -26.41 14.54
N ASP A 19 2.89 -26.87 14.37
CA ASP A 19 4.06 -25.99 14.46
C ASP A 19 4.16 -25.13 13.20
N GLN A 20 4.01 -23.83 13.36
CA GLN A 20 4.13 -22.84 12.28
C GLN A 20 5.24 -21.84 12.59
N SER A 21 6.00 -21.43 11.59
CA SER A 21 6.92 -20.31 11.71
C SER A 21 6.14 -18.99 11.74
N TRP A 22 6.66 -17.99 12.45
CA TRP A 22 6.06 -16.64 12.40
C TRP A 22 5.93 -16.07 10.99
N ARG A 23 6.75 -16.52 10.04
CA ARG A 23 6.63 -16.14 8.62
C ARG A 23 5.40 -16.73 7.94
N GLU A 24 5.02 -17.95 8.30
CA GLU A 24 3.81 -18.59 7.79
C GLU A 24 2.58 -17.93 8.40
N VAL A 25 2.60 -17.71 9.72
CA VAL A 25 1.54 -16.99 10.43
C VAL A 25 1.31 -15.60 9.85
N PHE A 26 2.39 -14.84 9.61
CA PHE A 26 2.30 -13.52 8.99
C PHE A 26 1.60 -13.54 7.62
N ARG A 27 1.87 -14.56 6.78
CA ARG A 27 1.25 -14.67 5.44
C ARG A 27 -0.24 -14.99 5.47
N GLN A 28 -0.71 -15.59 6.57
CA GLN A 28 -2.08 -16.09 6.68
C GLN A 28 -2.98 -15.14 7.46
N ARG A 29 -2.44 -14.05 8.03
CA ARG A 29 -3.15 -13.13 8.93
C ARG A 29 -3.02 -11.72 8.41
N GLU A 30 -4.08 -11.22 7.79
CA GLU A 30 -4.11 -9.88 7.22
C GLU A 30 -4.00 -8.78 8.28
N ASP A 31 -4.60 -8.95 9.45
CA ASP A 31 -4.40 -8.09 10.63
C ASP A 31 -2.92 -7.76 10.90
N LEU A 32 -2.01 -8.74 10.72
CA LEU A 32 -0.58 -8.53 10.92
C LEU A 32 0.03 -7.63 9.85
N LEU A 33 -0.45 -7.71 8.60
CA LEU A 33 -0.06 -6.80 7.53
C LEU A 33 -0.61 -5.40 7.78
N THR A 34 -1.89 -5.28 8.13
CA THR A 34 -2.57 -4.01 8.42
C THR A 34 -1.91 -3.28 9.58
N ALA A 35 -1.65 -3.98 10.70
CA ALA A 35 -0.89 -3.42 11.81
C ALA A 35 0.56 -3.05 11.44
N THR A 36 1.18 -3.75 10.48
CA THR A 36 2.52 -3.39 10.01
C THR A 36 2.51 -2.15 9.13
N ILE A 37 1.49 -1.98 8.29
CA ILE A 37 1.36 -0.81 7.43
C ILE A 37 0.99 0.40 8.29
N PHE A 38 -0.21 0.40 8.84
CA PHE A 38 -0.74 1.57 9.53
C PHE A 38 -0.11 1.77 10.90
N GLY A 39 0.43 0.73 11.55
CA GLY A 39 1.13 0.90 12.84
C GLY A 39 2.50 1.56 12.67
N ARG A 40 2.99 1.69 11.44
CA ARG A 40 4.20 2.47 11.11
C ARG A 40 3.89 3.84 10.54
N PHE A 41 2.64 4.10 10.18
CA PHE A 41 2.20 5.39 9.63
C PHE A 41 2.59 6.58 10.53
N PRO A 42 2.40 6.55 11.87
CA PRO A 42 2.70 7.70 12.74
C PRO A 42 4.21 8.00 12.91
N TYR A 43 5.08 7.20 12.29
CA TYR A 43 6.53 7.41 12.32
C TYR A 43 7.05 8.11 11.07
N LEU A 44 6.18 8.42 10.12
CA LEU A 44 6.50 9.25 8.98
C LEU A 44 6.69 10.71 9.41
N SER A 45 7.45 11.47 8.63
CA SER A 45 7.38 12.93 8.69
C SER A 45 6.04 13.41 8.14
N GLU A 46 5.63 14.64 8.48
CA GLU A 46 4.38 15.24 7.94
C GLU A 46 4.32 15.15 6.41
N GLN A 47 5.42 15.44 5.72
CA GLN A 47 5.47 15.30 4.25
C GLN A 47 5.32 13.84 3.82
N GLY A 48 5.93 12.90 4.53
CA GLY A 48 5.81 11.47 4.24
C GLY A 48 4.39 10.95 4.46
N GLU A 49 3.70 11.42 5.51
CA GLU A 49 2.29 11.12 5.76
C GLU A 49 1.42 11.61 4.61
N ARG A 50 1.57 12.89 4.22
CA ARG A 50 0.84 13.49 3.09
C ARG A 50 1.11 12.72 1.79
N ASP A 51 2.37 12.42 1.50
CA ASP A 51 2.78 11.69 0.30
C ASP A 51 2.18 10.27 0.26
N PHE A 52 2.11 9.58 1.41
CA PHE A 52 1.47 8.28 1.51
C PHE A 52 -0.05 8.37 1.32
N LEU A 53 -0.72 9.33 1.94
CA LEU A 53 -2.17 9.52 1.80
C LEU A 53 -2.56 9.90 0.37
N ASN A 54 -1.68 10.59 -0.37
CA ASN A 54 -1.85 10.89 -1.79
C ASN A 54 -1.91 9.65 -2.71
N ILE A 55 -1.56 8.46 -2.20
CA ILE A 55 -1.79 7.20 -2.92
C ILE A 55 -3.30 6.85 -2.94
N PHE A 56 -4.03 7.25 -1.91
CA PHE A 56 -5.45 6.92 -1.72
C PHE A 56 -6.38 8.08 -2.11
N LEU A 57 -5.96 9.30 -1.79
CA LEU A 57 -6.77 10.52 -1.87
C LEU A 57 -6.14 11.53 -2.84
N PRO A 58 -6.96 12.34 -3.53
CA PRO A 58 -6.46 13.51 -4.25
C PRO A 58 -5.72 14.47 -3.30
N LYS A 59 -4.73 15.19 -3.83
CA LYS A 59 -3.89 16.10 -3.04
C LYS A 59 -4.70 17.15 -2.31
N GLU A 60 -5.74 17.67 -2.95
CA GLU A 60 -6.60 18.70 -2.38
C GLU A 60 -7.28 18.21 -1.11
N HIS A 61 -7.68 16.93 -1.06
CA HIS A 61 -8.29 16.33 0.12
C HIS A 61 -7.27 16.12 1.26
N VAL A 62 -6.04 15.73 0.91
CA VAL A 62 -4.96 15.54 1.89
C VAL A 62 -4.55 16.88 2.51
N ASP A 63 -4.53 17.95 1.71
CA ASP A 63 -4.18 19.29 2.17
C ASP A 63 -5.20 19.88 3.16
N GLU A 64 -6.44 19.37 3.16
CA GLU A 64 -7.54 19.82 4.03
C GLU A 64 -7.66 19.06 5.36
N LEU A 65 -6.89 17.98 5.57
CA LEU A 65 -7.03 17.11 6.76
C LEU A 65 -6.72 17.85 8.07
N GLY A 66 -5.79 18.81 8.05
CA GLY A 66 -5.24 19.43 9.26
C GLY A 66 -4.15 18.55 9.91
N ASP A 67 -3.90 18.75 11.20
CA ASP A 67 -2.86 18.03 11.93
C ASP A 67 -3.26 16.58 12.23
N TYR A 68 -2.30 15.65 12.08
CA TYR A 68 -2.46 14.25 12.50
C TYR A 68 -2.66 14.17 14.03
N GLN A 69 -3.63 13.37 14.46
CA GLN A 69 -3.91 13.17 15.88
C GLN A 69 -3.56 11.76 16.34
N GLU A 70 -4.18 10.73 15.74
CA GLU A 70 -3.94 9.35 16.15
C GLU A 70 -4.33 8.31 15.08
N THR A 71 -3.90 7.07 15.32
CA THR A 71 -4.26 5.89 14.53
C THR A 71 -4.77 4.81 15.48
N ILE A 72 -6.03 4.43 15.29
CA ILE A 72 -6.75 3.47 16.13
C ILE A 72 -7.02 2.21 15.31
N PHE A 73 -6.77 1.05 15.90
CA PHE A 73 -6.98 -0.25 15.26
C PHE A 73 -8.17 -0.96 15.87
N TRP A 74 -8.95 -1.63 15.02
CA TRP A 74 -10.07 -2.49 15.42
C TRP A 74 -10.98 -1.81 16.46
N SER A 75 -11.34 -0.55 16.19
CA SER A 75 -12.19 0.22 17.10
C SER A 75 -13.54 -0.45 17.21
N LYS A 76 -13.98 -0.75 18.44
CA LYS A 76 -15.23 -1.45 18.67
C LYS A 76 -16.39 -0.48 18.73
N LEU A 77 -16.91 -0.12 17.56
CA LEU A 77 -18.04 0.80 17.44
C LEU A 77 -19.34 0.09 17.82
N LYS A 78 -20.27 0.82 18.42
CA LYS A 78 -21.60 0.30 18.75
C LYS A 78 -22.31 -0.13 17.47
N GLY A 79 -22.70 -1.40 17.43
CA GLY A 79 -23.32 -1.96 16.24
C GLY A 79 -24.71 -1.38 15.99
N ILE A 80 -25.17 -1.53 14.75
CA ILE A 80 -26.49 -1.08 14.32
C ILE A 80 -27.33 -2.32 14.00
N LYS A 81 -28.62 -2.27 14.35
CA LYS A 81 -29.58 -3.37 14.19
C LYS A 81 -29.19 -4.60 15.04
N GLU A 82 -29.22 -5.80 14.45
CA GLU A 82 -29.02 -7.09 15.14
C GLU A 82 -27.55 -7.39 15.49
N ARG A 83 -26.60 -6.58 15.02
CA ARG A 83 -25.18 -6.72 15.36
C ARG A 83 -24.83 -5.91 16.59
N ARG A 84 -24.12 -6.52 17.54
CA ARG A 84 -23.70 -5.87 18.79
C ARG A 84 -22.59 -4.83 18.58
N HIS A 85 -21.72 -5.04 17.60
CA HIS A 85 -20.59 -4.17 17.29
C HIS A 85 -20.21 -4.30 15.81
N VAL A 86 -19.54 -3.28 15.30
CA VAL A 86 -18.77 -3.30 14.05
C VAL A 86 -17.36 -2.82 14.37
N GLU A 87 -16.38 -3.34 13.63
CA GLU A 87 -14.96 -3.12 13.91
C GLU A 87 -14.27 -2.77 12.59
N PRO A 88 -14.17 -1.48 12.22
CA PRO A 88 -13.30 -1.08 11.12
C PRO A 88 -11.85 -1.42 11.46
N ASP A 89 -11.08 -1.84 10.45
CA ASP A 89 -9.69 -2.27 10.67
C ASP A 89 -8.81 -1.14 11.20
N VAL A 90 -8.94 0.06 10.59
CA VAL A 90 -8.17 1.24 10.99
C VAL A 90 -9.03 2.50 10.92
N ILE A 91 -8.88 3.35 11.93
CA ILE A 91 -9.34 4.74 11.93
C ILE A 91 -8.11 5.64 12.10
N ILE A 92 -7.92 6.60 11.20
CA ILE A 92 -6.89 7.64 11.34
C ILE A 92 -7.60 8.96 11.61
N SER A 93 -7.33 9.57 12.77
CA SER A 93 -7.90 10.85 13.16
C SER A 93 -7.00 12.00 12.78
N TYR A 94 -7.59 13.01 12.15
CA TYR A 94 -7.02 14.31 11.86
C TYR A 94 -7.91 15.41 12.45
N GLU A 95 -7.37 16.61 12.59
CA GLU A 95 -8.10 17.77 13.11
C GLU A 95 -9.45 18.01 12.42
N ASN A 96 -9.52 17.89 11.09
CA ASN A 96 -10.73 18.22 10.31
C ASN A 96 -11.44 16.99 9.71
N ALA A 97 -10.88 15.79 9.86
CA ALA A 97 -11.37 14.60 9.17
C ALA A 97 -11.05 13.29 9.87
N LEU A 98 -11.88 12.27 9.62
CA LEU A 98 -11.57 10.88 9.92
C LEU A 98 -11.32 10.10 8.63
N ILE A 99 -10.31 9.23 8.64
CA ILE A 99 -10.07 8.26 7.58
C ILE A 99 -10.40 6.87 8.12
N LEU A 100 -11.47 6.26 7.63
CA LEU A 100 -11.83 4.87 7.91
C LEU A 100 -11.24 3.97 6.84
N ILE A 101 -10.60 2.87 7.24
CA ILE A 101 -9.98 1.94 6.32
C ILE A 101 -10.48 0.52 6.62
N GLU A 102 -11.00 -0.12 5.58
CA GLU A 102 -11.41 -1.53 5.58
C GLU A 102 -10.53 -2.32 4.62
N VAL A 103 -9.85 -3.34 5.13
CA VAL A 103 -8.84 -4.12 4.43
C VAL A 103 -9.38 -5.51 4.11
N LYS A 104 -9.11 -5.98 2.89
CA LYS A 104 -9.35 -7.36 2.48
C LYS A 104 -8.10 -7.94 1.86
N PRO A 105 -7.56 -9.07 2.37
CA PRO A 105 -6.41 -9.70 1.75
C PRO A 105 -6.79 -10.29 0.38
N PRO A 106 -5.83 -10.51 -0.54
CA PRO A 106 -6.12 -10.98 -1.89
C PRO A 106 -6.75 -12.37 -1.95
N PHE A 107 -6.51 -13.18 -0.91
CA PHE A 107 -7.02 -14.53 -0.78
C PHE A 107 -8.34 -14.60 0.02
N ALA A 108 -8.84 -13.47 0.53
CA ALA A 108 -10.17 -13.38 1.12
C ALA A 108 -11.25 -13.13 0.04
N GLY A 109 -12.49 -13.00 0.52
CA GLY A 109 -13.63 -12.62 -0.32
C GLY A 109 -13.54 -11.18 -0.84
N GLN A 110 -14.63 -10.77 -1.49
CA GLN A 110 -14.77 -9.41 -1.99
C GLN A 110 -15.16 -8.44 -0.87
N GLN A 111 -14.92 -7.16 -1.12
CA GLN A 111 -15.47 -6.06 -0.34
C GLN A 111 -17.00 -6.12 -0.30
N ASN A 112 -17.57 -5.65 0.82
CA ASN A 112 -19.00 -5.67 1.06
C ASN A 112 -19.53 -4.25 1.35
N PRO A 113 -20.27 -3.62 0.42
CA PRO A 113 -20.86 -2.30 0.64
C PRO A 113 -21.77 -2.20 1.88
N ASP A 114 -22.45 -3.29 2.27
CA ASP A 114 -23.25 -3.30 3.49
C ASP A 114 -22.37 -3.23 4.74
N GLN A 115 -21.16 -3.78 4.70
CA GLN A 115 -20.20 -3.63 5.79
C GLN A 115 -19.78 -2.16 5.92
N TRP A 116 -19.46 -1.50 4.80
CA TRP A 116 -19.08 -0.08 4.78
C TRP A 116 -20.18 0.81 5.35
N ARG A 117 -21.43 0.63 4.90
CA ARG A 117 -22.59 1.37 5.43
C ARG A 117 -22.75 1.18 6.93
N ASN A 118 -22.58 -0.05 7.43
CA ASN A 118 -22.70 -0.32 8.86
C ASN A 118 -21.58 0.37 9.67
N GLU A 119 -20.35 0.39 9.17
CA GLU A 119 -19.21 1.05 9.83
C GLU A 119 -19.36 2.58 9.82
N ILE A 120 -19.67 3.18 8.67
CA ILE A 120 -19.91 4.62 8.53
C ILE A 120 -21.04 5.05 9.46
N THR A 121 -22.19 4.36 9.39
CA THR A 121 -23.34 4.73 10.23
C THR A 121 -23.05 4.52 11.72
N ALA A 122 -22.24 3.52 12.08
CA ALA A 122 -21.90 3.27 13.49
C ALA A 122 -21.02 4.41 14.01
N LEU A 123 -20.04 4.85 13.21
CA LEU A 123 -19.19 5.98 13.54
C LEU A 123 -19.99 7.28 13.71
N LEU A 124 -20.91 7.58 12.78
CA LEU A 124 -21.75 8.79 12.84
C LEU A 124 -22.65 8.86 14.08
N LYS A 125 -22.96 7.71 14.69
CA LYS A 125 -23.80 7.58 15.89
C LYS A 125 -23.00 7.43 17.17
N ASP A 126 -21.68 7.35 17.08
CA ASP A 126 -20.83 7.14 18.23
C ASP A 126 -20.51 8.49 18.89
N ASP A 127 -21.11 8.73 20.06
CA ASP A 127 -20.92 9.96 20.83
C ASP A 127 -19.50 10.09 21.43
N GLU A 128 -18.65 9.06 21.32
CA GLU A 128 -17.26 9.10 21.80
C GLU A 128 -16.33 9.87 20.84
N TRP A 129 -16.78 10.16 19.63
CA TRP A 129 -16.00 10.90 18.62
C TRP A 129 -16.51 12.33 18.47
N ASP A 130 -15.60 13.29 18.49
CA ASP A 130 -15.92 14.63 17.99
C ASP A 130 -16.32 14.50 16.52
N LYS A 131 -17.45 15.10 16.14
CA LYS A 131 -17.99 14.99 14.79
C LYS A 131 -17.01 15.68 13.81
N PRO A 132 -16.32 14.94 12.93
CA PRO A 132 -15.44 15.56 11.95
C PRO A 132 -16.26 16.30 10.90
N GLU A 133 -15.65 17.25 10.20
CA GLU A 133 -16.28 17.86 9.02
C GLU A 133 -16.36 16.88 7.85
N LYS A 134 -15.41 15.93 7.79
CA LYS A 134 -15.26 14.99 6.67
C LYS A 134 -14.91 13.58 7.13
N ILE A 135 -15.45 12.59 6.42
CA ILE A 135 -15.07 11.18 6.55
C ILE A 135 -14.61 10.68 5.19
N TYR A 136 -13.37 10.17 5.13
CA TYR A 136 -12.86 9.43 3.99
C TYR A 136 -12.90 7.94 4.30
N PHE A 137 -13.73 7.18 3.60
CA PHE A 137 -13.77 5.73 3.72
C PHE A 137 -12.93 5.10 2.60
N ILE A 138 -11.96 4.27 2.97
CA ILE A 138 -11.01 3.62 2.06
C ILE A 138 -11.18 2.11 2.15
N SER A 139 -11.62 1.49 1.05
CA SER A 139 -11.56 0.03 0.92
C SER A 139 -10.23 -0.38 0.27
N LEU A 140 -9.42 -1.19 0.95
CA LEU A 140 -8.13 -1.69 0.44
C LEU A 140 -8.21 -3.18 0.11
N GLY A 141 -7.99 -3.54 -1.16
CA GLY A 141 -8.05 -4.91 -1.64
C GLY A 141 -9.48 -5.45 -1.77
N GLY A 142 -9.63 -6.67 -2.32
CA GLY A 142 -10.94 -7.34 -2.49
C GLY A 142 -11.93 -6.59 -3.38
N ASN A 143 -11.47 -5.71 -4.27
CA ASN A 143 -12.29 -4.68 -4.93
C ASN A 143 -12.69 -4.99 -6.39
N SER A 144 -12.53 -6.23 -6.86
CA SER A 144 -12.79 -6.57 -8.28
C SER A 144 -14.23 -6.32 -8.76
N LYS A 145 -15.20 -6.27 -7.83
CA LYS A 145 -16.61 -5.98 -8.09
C LYS A 145 -17.03 -4.56 -7.73
N ILE A 146 -16.12 -3.78 -7.15
CA ILE A 146 -16.38 -2.40 -6.76
C ILE A 146 -16.10 -1.51 -7.96
N ASN A 147 -17.07 -0.68 -8.32
CA ASN A 147 -16.95 0.30 -9.38
C ASN A 147 -17.38 1.68 -8.84
N GLN A 148 -17.17 2.71 -9.64
CA GLN A 148 -17.48 4.09 -9.24
C GLN A 148 -18.96 4.29 -8.90
N SER A 149 -19.89 3.58 -9.55
CA SER A 149 -21.31 3.74 -9.26
C SER A 149 -21.69 3.22 -7.87
N ILE A 150 -21.08 2.13 -7.41
CA ILE A 150 -21.32 1.62 -6.04
C ILE A 150 -20.79 2.61 -5.00
N LEU A 151 -19.60 3.18 -5.22
CA LEU A 151 -19.04 4.18 -4.31
C LEU A 151 -19.96 5.41 -4.23
N GLN A 152 -20.40 5.91 -5.39
CA GLN A 152 -21.32 7.06 -5.46
C GLN A 152 -22.68 6.75 -4.86
N GLU A 153 -23.23 5.56 -5.05
CA GLU A 153 -24.49 5.13 -4.43
C GLU A 153 -24.40 5.25 -2.91
N VAL A 154 -23.34 4.73 -2.31
CA VAL A 154 -23.12 4.83 -0.86
C VAL A 154 -22.89 6.28 -0.44
N GLU A 155 -22.07 7.07 -1.15
CA GLU A 155 -21.87 8.50 -0.84
C GLU A 155 -23.19 9.28 -0.85
N GLN A 156 -24.09 9.02 -1.81
CA GLN A 156 -25.39 9.71 -1.91
C GLN A 156 -26.37 9.35 -0.80
N GLU A 157 -26.26 8.17 -0.18
CA GLU A 157 -27.09 7.80 0.98
C GLU A 157 -26.85 8.68 2.20
N TYR A 158 -25.68 9.34 2.26
CA TYR A 158 -25.30 10.24 3.35
C TYR A 158 -25.24 11.72 2.91
N ALA A 159 -25.82 12.07 1.76
CA ALA A 159 -25.75 13.44 1.24
C ALA A 159 -26.47 14.48 2.11
N ASP A 160 -27.45 14.04 2.91
CA ASP A 160 -28.20 14.89 3.85
C ASP A 160 -27.53 15.00 5.23
N GLU A 161 -26.42 14.29 5.47
CA GLU A 161 -25.65 14.43 6.70
C GLU A 161 -24.86 15.74 6.72
N GLU A 162 -24.67 16.31 7.91
CA GLU A 162 -23.84 17.53 8.07
C GLU A 162 -22.35 17.26 7.77
N ILE A 163 -21.96 15.99 7.71
CA ILE A 163 -20.58 15.51 7.52
C ILE A 163 -20.41 15.04 6.08
N LEU A 164 -19.39 15.54 5.40
CA LEU A 164 -19.09 15.12 4.03
C LEU A 164 -18.44 13.73 4.02
N ILE A 165 -19.04 12.79 3.30
CA ILE A 165 -18.51 11.43 3.17
C ILE A 165 -17.97 11.21 1.76
N SER A 166 -16.73 10.74 1.64
CA SER A 166 -16.18 10.27 0.37
C SER A 166 -15.59 8.88 0.47
N LEU A 167 -15.96 8.03 -0.49
CA LEU A 167 -15.50 6.65 -0.61
C LEU A 167 -14.40 6.54 -1.67
N LYS A 168 -13.36 5.79 -1.34
CA LYS A 168 -12.28 5.40 -2.25
C LYS A 168 -12.03 3.90 -2.18
N SER A 169 -11.64 3.33 -3.31
CA SER A 169 -11.23 1.93 -3.39
C SER A 169 -9.85 1.83 -4.02
N LEU A 170 -8.96 1.10 -3.35
CA LEU A 170 -7.57 0.93 -3.77
C LEU A 170 -7.21 -0.56 -3.82
N SER A 171 -6.47 -0.98 -4.84
CA SER A 171 -5.92 -2.33 -4.91
C SER A 171 -4.56 -2.42 -4.20
N TRP A 172 -4.17 -3.64 -3.81
CA TRP A 172 -2.85 -3.90 -3.22
C TRP A 172 -1.71 -3.54 -4.17
N GLU A 173 -1.89 -3.77 -5.47
CA GLU A 173 -0.90 -3.46 -6.50
C GLU A 173 -0.67 -1.96 -6.61
N THR A 174 -1.74 -1.15 -6.58
CA THR A 174 -1.63 0.32 -6.61
C THR A 174 -0.93 0.83 -5.34
N LEU A 175 -1.30 0.31 -4.17
CA LEU A 175 -0.64 0.67 -2.91
C LEU A 175 0.85 0.36 -2.95
N GLN A 176 1.21 -0.86 -3.34
CA GLN A 176 2.60 -1.28 -3.44
C GLN A 176 3.39 -0.42 -4.43
N HIS A 177 2.80 -0.12 -5.60
CA HIS A 177 3.45 0.71 -6.61
C HIS A 177 3.67 2.15 -6.11
N GLY A 178 2.66 2.73 -5.44
CA GLY A 178 2.77 4.04 -4.81
C GLY A 178 3.90 4.08 -3.78
N ILE A 179 3.95 3.12 -2.85
CA ILE A 179 5.02 3.04 -1.84
C ILE A 179 6.40 2.89 -2.49
N ALA A 180 6.52 2.12 -3.58
CA ALA A 180 7.78 1.97 -4.30
C ALA A 180 8.25 3.30 -4.90
N ILE A 181 7.34 4.08 -5.50
CA ILE A 181 7.63 5.43 -6.00
C ILE A 181 8.09 6.35 -4.86
N LEU A 182 7.41 6.31 -3.71
CA LEU A 182 7.79 7.12 -2.55
C LEU A 182 9.19 6.74 -2.05
N HIS A 183 9.49 5.45 -1.96
CA HIS A 183 10.81 4.95 -1.58
C HIS A 183 11.91 5.44 -2.53
N ASP A 184 11.70 5.34 -3.84
CA ASP A 184 12.69 5.73 -4.85
C ASP A 184 12.97 7.24 -4.85
N ASN A 185 12.00 8.06 -4.46
CA ASN A 185 12.10 9.52 -4.43
C ASN A 185 12.48 10.09 -3.05
N THR A 186 12.58 9.26 -2.02
CA THR A 186 12.81 9.70 -0.65
C THR A 186 14.13 9.18 -0.08
N THR A 187 14.96 10.10 0.40
CA THR A 187 16.21 9.78 1.11
C THR A 187 16.14 10.04 2.62
N SER A 188 14.99 10.51 3.11
CA SER A 188 14.72 10.77 4.53
C SER A 188 14.57 9.49 5.34
N ARG A 189 14.28 9.62 6.65
CA ARG A 189 13.95 8.49 7.51
C ARG A 189 12.68 7.76 7.07
N ASP A 190 11.76 8.43 6.37
CA ASP A 190 10.52 7.85 5.85
C ASP A 190 10.81 6.70 4.89
N SER A 191 11.91 6.79 4.16
CA SER A 191 12.40 5.71 3.29
C SER A 191 12.59 4.38 4.05
N ARG A 192 12.87 4.41 5.36
CA ARG A 192 12.95 3.20 6.19
C ARG A 192 11.57 2.59 6.46
N VAL A 193 10.56 3.42 6.68
CA VAL A 193 9.17 2.98 6.82
C VAL A 193 8.68 2.35 5.51
N TYR A 194 8.95 3.01 4.38
CA TYR A 194 8.59 2.49 3.06
C TYR A 194 9.26 1.15 2.75
N ILE A 195 10.55 0.97 3.09
CA ILE A 195 11.23 -0.33 2.96
C ILE A 195 10.57 -1.41 3.84
N ASP A 196 10.23 -1.08 5.07
CA ASP A 196 9.55 -2.01 5.99
C ASP A 196 8.20 -2.47 5.40
N TRP A 197 7.42 -1.53 4.84
CA TRP A 197 6.16 -1.84 4.15
C TRP A 197 6.34 -2.69 2.90
N LEU A 198 7.27 -2.33 2.01
CA LEU A 198 7.56 -3.15 0.82
C LEU A 198 8.01 -4.56 1.21
N SER A 199 8.80 -4.68 2.28
CA SER A 199 9.24 -5.97 2.82
C SER A 199 8.10 -6.77 3.43
N SER A 200 7.15 -6.14 4.11
CA SER A 200 5.98 -6.82 4.69
C SER A 200 4.99 -7.26 3.60
N LEU A 201 4.73 -6.42 2.60
CA LEU A 201 3.92 -6.76 1.42
C LEU A 201 4.54 -7.97 0.69
N ALA A 202 5.87 -7.97 0.52
CA ALA A 202 6.59 -9.09 -0.08
C ALA A 202 6.58 -10.36 0.77
N LEU A 203 6.67 -10.20 2.09
CA LEU A 203 6.56 -11.32 3.02
C LEU A 203 5.17 -11.95 2.96
N PHE A 204 4.12 -11.13 2.91
CA PHE A 204 2.71 -11.53 2.83
C PHE A 204 2.37 -12.26 1.53
N GLY A 205 3.10 -11.96 0.45
CA GLY A 205 2.95 -12.60 -0.86
C GLY A 205 2.30 -11.71 -1.92
N LEU A 206 2.22 -10.41 -1.68
CA LEU A 206 1.66 -9.42 -2.62
C LEU A 206 2.63 -9.04 -3.73
N THR A 207 3.93 -9.22 -3.49
CA THR A 207 4.92 -9.07 -4.54
C THR A 207 5.27 -10.42 -5.12
N GLU A 208 5.37 -10.53 -6.45
CA GLU A 208 6.15 -11.62 -7.02
C GLU A 208 7.57 -11.50 -6.46
N ARG A 209 8.04 -12.52 -5.73
CA ARG A 209 9.46 -12.58 -5.40
C ARG A 209 10.23 -12.54 -6.72
N PRO A 210 11.31 -11.75 -6.83
CA PRO A 210 12.18 -11.86 -7.98
C PRO A 210 12.54 -13.33 -8.13
N ARG A 211 12.13 -13.92 -9.26
CA ARG A 211 12.35 -15.35 -9.48
C ARG A 211 13.85 -15.60 -9.34
N PRO A 212 14.26 -16.76 -8.79
CA PRO A 212 15.67 -17.12 -8.74
C PRO A 212 16.33 -16.82 -10.08
N PHE A 213 17.56 -16.30 -10.07
CA PHE A 213 18.27 -15.96 -11.31
C PHE A 213 18.27 -17.12 -12.33
N SER A 214 18.27 -18.37 -11.84
CA SER A 214 18.10 -19.57 -12.66
C SER A 214 16.82 -19.60 -13.49
N ASP A 215 15.72 -19.08 -12.99
CA ASP A 215 14.44 -19.02 -13.69
C ASP A 215 14.39 -17.85 -14.67
N MET A 216 15.01 -16.72 -14.32
CA MET A 216 15.26 -15.63 -15.28
C MET A 216 16.12 -16.12 -16.46
N LEU A 217 17.14 -16.94 -16.20
CA LEU A 217 17.98 -17.55 -17.25
C LEU A 217 17.19 -18.51 -18.15
N LYS A 218 16.25 -19.30 -17.59
CA LYS A 218 15.36 -20.18 -18.37
C LYS A 218 14.43 -19.35 -19.25
N MET A 219 13.85 -18.29 -18.71
CA MET A 219 12.99 -17.37 -19.46
C MET A 219 13.77 -16.64 -20.56
N ALA A 220 15.00 -16.19 -20.29
CA ALA A 220 15.86 -15.58 -21.30
C ALA A 220 16.19 -16.55 -22.45
N LYS A 221 16.41 -17.83 -22.13
CA LYS A 221 16.59 -18.91 -23.12
C LYS A 221 15.31 -19.17 -23.93
N GLN A 222 14.14 -19.16 -23.28
CA GLN A 222 12.84 -19.38 -23.91
C GLN A 222 12.41 -18.18 -24.78
N ALA A 223 12.72 -16.97 -24.36
CA ALA A 223 12.43 -15.73 -25.08
C ALA A 223 13.30 -15.54 -26.35
N LYS A 224 14.22 -16.47 -26.66
CA LYS A 224 15.22 -16.34 -27.74
C LYS A 224 15.81 -14.92 -27.77
N LEU A 225 16.16 -14.37 -26.60
CA LEU A 225 16.84 -13.09 -26.53
C LEU A 225 18.18 -13.25 -27.24
N ASN A 226 18.21 -12.80 -28.49
CA ASN A 226 19.35 -12.97 -29.37
C ASN A 226 20.37 -11.91 -28.96
N ILE A 227 21.22 -12.26 -28.00
CA ILE A 227 22.28 -11.38 -27.47
C ILE A 227 23.23 -10.92 -28.60
N SER A 228 23.28 -11.67 -29.71
CA SER A 228 23.97 -11.30 -30.96
C SER A 228 23.48 -9.99 -31.60
N LYS A 229 22.22 -9.56 -31.35
CA LYS A 229 21.70 -8.27 -31.83
C LYS A 229 21.94 -7.10 -30.87
N MET A 230 22.37 -7.34 -29.63
CA MET A 230 22.72 -6.28 -28.67
C MET A 230 24.19 -5.85 -28.73
N GLN A 231 25.02 -6.49 -29.56
CA GLN A 231 26.43 -6.14 -29.71
C GLN A 231 26.73 -5.01 -30.72
N SER A 232 25.71 -4.36 -31.31
CA SER A 232 25.94 -3.22 -32.24
C SER A 232 25.69 -1.83 -31.65
N THR A 233 25.41 -1.70 -30.35
CA THR A 233 25.33 -0.38 -29.67
C THR A 233 26.41 -0.22 -28.60
N SER A 234 27.64 -0.54 -28.98
CA SER A 234 28.82 0.07 -28.34
C SER A 234 29.61 0.82 -29.40
N LEU A 235 29.78 2.12 -29.15
CA LEU A 235 30.69 3.08 -29.80
C LEU A 235 30.19 3.81 -31.05
N SER A 236 29.42 4.88 -30.80
CA SER A 236 29.77 6.21 -31.35
C SER A 236 29.20 7.31 -30.48
N ILE A 237 29.90 7.63 -29.38
CA ILE A 237 29.84 8.97 -28.79
C ILE A 237 30.72 9.85 -29.68
N LYS A 238 30.18 10.31 -30.81
CA LYS A 238 30.67 11.50 -31.51
C LYS A 238 29.49 12.21 -32.18
N LYS A 239 29.17 13.39 -31.62
CA LYS A 239 28.37 14.49 -32.16
C LYS A 239 26.98 14.15 -32.69
N ALA A 240 25.99 14.40 -31.84
CA ALA A 240 24.67 14.84 -32.27
C ALA A 240 24.15 15.85 -31.22
N GLU A 241 24.67 17.08 -31.29
CA GLU A 241 23.85 18.24 -30.98
C GLU A 241 22.71 18.27 -32.01
N ASP A 242 21.51 18.61 -31.55
CA ASP A 242 20.26 18.74 -32.30
C ASP A 242 19.68 17.48 -32.96
N LYS A 243 18.76 16.83 -32.22
CA LYS A 243 17.38 16.55 -32.69
C LYS A 243 16.51 15.97 -31.58
N GLN A 244 15.41 16.66 -31.33
CA GLN A 244 14.27 16.24 -30.51
C GLN A 244 13.63 14.98 -31.11
N VAL A 245 13.64 13.86 -30.37
CA VAL A 245 12.92 12.64 -30.74
C VAL A 245 12.23 12.08 -29.50
N ASP A 246 10.91 12.17 -29.47
CA ASP A 246 10.02 11.45 -28.56
C ASP A 246 10.22 9.94 -28.71
N ASN A 247 10.46 9.21 -27.61
CA ASN A 247 10.18 7.77 -27.56
C ASN A 247 10.16 7.20 -26.12
N CYS A 248 8.99 6.67 -25.75
CA CYS A 248 8.55 6.18 -24.44
C CYS A 248 9.21 4.88 -23.90
N PHE A 249 10.50 4.61 -24.14
CA PHE A 249 11.13 3.34 -23.70
C PHE A 249 12.43 3.47 -22.88
N TYR A 250 12.76 4.68 -22.41
CA TYR A 250 14.04 4.96 -21.76
C TYR A 250 14.18 4.81 -20.22
N PRO A 251 13.13 4.66 -19.37
CA PRO A 251 13.35 4.63 -17.91
C PRO A 251 13.97 3.31 -17.38
N LEU A 252 13.53 2.15 -17.90
CA LEU A 252 13.94 0.84 -17.37
C LEU A 252 15.40 0.48 -17.66
N PHE A 253 15.99 1.03 -18.73
CA PHE A 253 17.38 0.73 -19.10
C PHE A 253 18.41 1.58 -18.34
N LYS A 254 18.02 2.78 -17.89
CA LYS A 254 18.90 3.71 -17.18
C LYS A 254 19.20 3.24 -15.74
N ALA A 255 18.21 2.66 -15.06
CA ALA A 255 18.36 2.10 -13.71
C ALA A 255 19.31 0.90 -13.65
N ALA A 256 19.27 0.02 -14.67
CA ALA A 256 20.11 -1.17 -14.74
C ALA A 256 21.59 -0.87 -15.05
N ILE A 257 21.87 0.22 -15.77
CA ILE A 257 23.26 0.63 -16.09
C ILE A 257 23.89 1.39 -14.90
N GLN A 258 23.13 2.22 -14.19
CA GLN A 258 23.64 2.97 -13.04
C GLN A 258 23.97 2.07 -11.84
N SER A 259 23.26 0.94 -11.64
CA SER A 259 23.60 -0.03 -10.59
C SER A 259 24.90 -0.78 -10.87
N LYS A 260 25.22 -1.05 -12.14
CA LYS A 260 26.46 -1.74 -12.55
C LYS A 260 27.71 -0.86 -12.39
N LEU A 261 27.59 0.43 -12.69
CA LEU A 261 28.68 1.42 -12.49
C LEU A 261 29.02 1.67 -11.02
N ARG A 262 28.08 1.48 -10.08
CA ARG A 262 28.35 1.61 -8.64
C ARG A 262 29.08 0.41 -8.04
N ILE A 263 28.92 -0.80 -8.61
CA ILE A 263 29.55 -2.02 -8.10
C ILE A 263 31.05 -2.07 -8.47
N ASP A 264 31.42 -1.52 -9.62
CA ASP A 264 32.83 -1.53 -10.08
C ASP A 264 33.71 -0.45 -9.41
N LEU A 265 33.13 0.55 -8.75
CA LEU A 265 33.86 1.57 -7.99
C LEU A 265 34.25 1.14 -6.56
N TRP A 266 33.76 -0.01 -6.08
CA TRP A 266 34.11 -0.59 -4.78
C TRP A 266 35.12 -1.76 -4.86
N ARG A 267 35.68 -2.03 -6.05
CA ARG A 267 36.70 -3.05 -6.28
C ARG A 267 38.05 -2.48 -6.75
N LYS A 268 38.43 -1.31 -6.26
CA LYS A 268 39.81 -0.82 -6.31
C LYS A 268 40.29 -0.46 -4.92
#